data_AF-A0A931Z299-F1
#
_entry.id   AF-A0A931Z299-F1
#
_cell.length_a   1.000
_cell.length_b   1.000
_cell.length_c   1.000
_cell.angle_alpha   90.00
_cell.angle_beta   90.00
_cell.angle_gamma   90.00
#
_symmetry.space_group_name_H-M   'P 1'
#
loop_
_entity.id
_entity.type
_entity.pdbx_description
1 polymer ?
#
loop_
_entity_poly.entity_id
_entity_poly.type
_entity_poly.pdbx_seq_one_letter_code
_entity_poly.pdbx_strand_id
1 'polypeptide(L)'
;MLPLGVLGLMCAAVFFGSIYLAHNSIRFDPLVYSEQASRAKPGAVKVVALTRAQLGKKVFDTTCIACHQATGLGVPGQYPPLVGSEWALGGEERLIRIVLHGLNGPITVEGKEFNNVMAPLGAALKDEQIANALSYVRATWGNSAPEVTPEVVAKVRAETARQVNLTWNCEQQEGRASARPFALISGGGTISPAGYGVRCRRLAGLIVPPPIRQKFLSRRRTASRRAFGISGSRRAGRRPSRAAGRVRSW
;
A
#
# COMPACT_ATOMS: atom_id res chain seq x y z
N MET A 1 66.27 -3.35 8.86
CA MET A 1 65.19 -3.33 7.85
C MET A 1 65.13 -4.69 7.19
N LEU A 2 63.98 -5.38 7.21
CA LEU A 2 63.83 -6.61 6.41
C LEU A 2 63.70 -6.21 4.93
N PRO A 3 64.42 -6.84 3.99
CA PRO A 3 64.28 -6.51 2.57
C PRO A 3 62.87 -6.85 2.08
N LEU A 4 62.24 -5.91 1.36
CA LEU A 4 60.85 -6.00 0.90
C LEU A 4 60.54 -7.29 0.11
N GLY A 5 61.52 -7.84 -0.63
CA GLY A 5 61.38 -9.11 -1.34
C GLY A 5 61.17 -10.33 -0.43
N VAL A 6 61.77 -10.36 0.77
CA VAL A 6 61.57 -11.46 1.74
C VAL A 6 60.16 -11.41 2.32
N LEU A 7 59.63 -10.20 2.60
CA LEU A 7 58.25 -10.04 3.03
C LEU A 7 57.26 -10.50 1.93
N GLY A 8 57.51 -10.13 0.68
CA GLY A 8 56.70 -10.58 -0.47
C GLY A 8 56.68 -12.10 -0.61
N LEU A 9 57.84 -12.76 -0.48
CA LEU A 9 57.95 -14.22 -0.55
C LEU A 9 57.23 -14.91 0.62
N MET A 10 57.31 -14.38 1.84
CA MET A 10 56.58 -14.91 3.00
C MET A 10 55.06 -14.76 2.83
N CYS A 11 54.57 -13.60 2.37
CA CYS A 11 53.16 -13.40 2.09
C CYS A 11 52.64 -14.35 1.00
N ALA A 12 53.42 -14.56 -0.08
CA ALA A 12 53.08 -15.52 -1.13
C ALA A 12 53.05 -16.96 -0.58
N ALA A 13 54.04 -17.38 0.23
CA ALA A 13 54.08 -18.70 0.83
C ALA A 13 52.88 -18.96 1.77
N VAL A 14 52.48 -17.97 2.57
CA VAL A 14 51.27 -18.06 3.42
C VAL A 14 49.99 -18.14 2.58
N PHE A 15 49.87 -17.35 1.52
CA PHE A 15 48.69 -17.34 0.64
C PHE A 15 48.53 -18.66 -0.13
N PHE A 16 49.58 -19.09 -0.85
CA PHE A 16 49.56 -20.35 -1.60
C PHE A 16 49.50 -21.57 -0.66
N GLY A 17 50.17 -21.53 0.48
CA GLY A 17 50.08 -22.57 1.51
C GLY A 17 48.66 -22.73 2.07
N SER A 18 47.98 -21.61 2.36
CA SER A 18 46.58 -21.63 2.83
C SER A 18 45.61 -22.18 1.78
N ILE A 19 45.77 -21.80 0.52
CA ILE A 19 44.98 -22.35 -0.60
C ILE A 19 45.28 -23.84 -0.80
N TYR A 20 46.56 -24.24 -0.77
CA TYR A 20 46.95 -25.64 -0.90
C TYR A 20 46.36 -26.50 0.22
N LEU A 21 46.45 -26.04 1.48
CA LEU A 21 45.82 -26.69 2.63
C LEU A 21 44.30 -26.78 2.44
N ALA A 22 43.64 -25.71 2.02
CA ALA A 22 42.19 -25.70 1.76
C ALA A 22 41.75 -26.71 0.68
N HIS A 23 42.55 -26.87 -0.38
CA HIS A 23 42.24 -27.79 -1.47
C HIS A 23 42.62 -29.26 -1.19
N ASN A 24 43.68 -29.53 -0.42
CA ASN A 24 44.25 -30.87 -0.29
C ASN A 24 44.11 -31.49 1.11
N SER A 25 43.93 -30.69 2.16
CA SER A 25 43.98 -31.15 3.56
C SER A 25 42.73 -30.86 4.40
N ILE A 26 41.87 -29.90 3.99
CA ILE A 26 40.62 -29.60 4.71
C ILE A 26 39.55 -30.65 4.35
N ARG A 27 39.75 -31.86 4.87
CA ARG A 27 38.71 -32.85 5.16
C ARG A 27 38.56 -33.01 6.67
N PHE A 28 38.31 -31.88 7.34
CA PHE A 28 37.56 -31.87 8.60
C PHE A 28 36.10 -32.21 8.27
N ASP A 29 35.88 -33.46 7.88
CA ASP A 29 34.55 -33.99 7.69
C ASP A 29 33.87 -34.02 9.08
N PRO A 30 32.74 -33.32 9.29
CA PRO A 30 32.06 -33.28 10.59
C PRO A 30 31.73 -34.68 11.12
N LEU A 31 31.58 -35.64 10.20
CA LEU A 31 31.33 -37.06 10.41
C LEU A 31 32.50 -37.80 11.10
N VAL A 32 33.67 -37.16 11.25
CA VAL A 32 34.86 -37.72 11.93
C VAL A 32 35.04 -37.15 13.34
N TYR A 33 34.58 -35.92 13.60
CA TYR A 33 34.86 -35.18 14.84
C TYR A 33 33.64 -34.84 15.69
N SER A 34 32.42 -35.10 15.21
CA SER A 34 31.21 -34.89 16.01
C SER A 34 30.40 -36.18 16.10
N GLU A 35 30.24 -36.69 17.32
CA GLU A 35 29.45 -37.91 17.64
C GLU A 35 27.96 -37.78 17.24
N GLN A 36 27.52 -36.56 16.94
CA GLN A 36 26.16 -36.22 16.52
C GLN A 36 25.99 -36.13 15.00
N ALA A 37 27.08 -36.05 14.21
CA ALA A 37 26.98 -36.03 12.75
C ALA A 37 26.90 -37.45 12.20
N SER A 38 25.67 -37.94 12.04
CA SER A 38 25.40 -39.11 11.20
C SER A 38 25.65 -38.80 9.72
N ARG A 39 26.06 -39.83 8.94
CA ARG A 39 26.33 -39.74 7.49
C ARG A 39 25.05 -39.53 6.67
N ALA A 40 24.46 -38.34 6.80
CA ALA A 40 23.51 -37.84 5.81
C ALA A 40 24.24 -37.75 4.46
N LYS A 41 23.84 -38.60 3.52
CA LYS A 41 24.20 -38.43 2.11
C LYS A 41 23.85 -36.99 1.68
N PRO A 42 24.51 -36.39 0.68
CA PRO A 42 24.02 -35.21 -0.01
C PRO A 42 22.79 -35.56 -0.90
N GLY A 43 21.87 -36.35 -0.36
CA GLY A 43 20.53 -36.55 -0.91
C GLY A 43 19.68 -35.38 -0.43
N ALA A 44 19.42 -34.45 -1.35
CA ALA A 44 18.46 -33.36 -1.23
C ALA A 44 18.19 -32.86 0.19
N VAL A 45 18.81 -31.73 0.57
CA VAL A 45 18.18 -30.82 1.52
C VAL A 45 16.78 -30.57 0.97
N LYS A 46 15.76 -31.17 1.61
CA LYS A 46 14.37 -30.77 1.36
C LYS A 46 14.33 -29.30 1.78
N VAL A 47 14.37 -28.42 0.78
CA VAL A 47 13.96 -27.03 0.96
C VAL A 47 12.48 -27.11 1.27
N VAL A 48 12.17 -27.30 2.56
CA VAL A 48 10.81 -27.18 3.07
C VAL A 48 10.45 -25.74 2.78
N ALA A 49 9.65 -25.54 1.73
CA ALA A 49 9.22 -24.22 1.31
C ALA A 49 8.53 -23.58 2.52
N LEU A 50 9.21 -22.60 3.12
CA LEU A 50 8.69 -21.92 4.30
C LEU A 50 7.33 -21.31 3.93
N THR A 51 6.32 -21.53 4.75
CA THR A 51 4.99 -21.00 4.48
C THR A 51 5.04 -19.47 4.42
N ARG A 52 4.11 -18.83 3.70
CA ARG A 52 4.08 -17.36 3.64
C ARG A 52 3.98 -16.73 5.04
N ALA A 53 3.31 -17.39 5.97
CA ALA A 53 3.30 -17.02 7.39
C ALA A 53 4.69 -17.12 8.07
N GLN A 54 5.47 -18.18 7.83
CA GLN A 54 6.83 -18.31 8.38
C GLN A 54 7.80 -17.26 7.81
N LEU A 55 7.69 -16.94 6.52
CA LEU A 55 8.43 -15.83 5.91
C LEU A 55 7.94 -14.47 6.44
N GLY A 56 6.63 -14.34 6.63
CA GLY A 56 5.96 -13.15 7.14
C GLY A 56 6.36 -12.80 8.56
N LYS A 57 6.59 -13.80 9.42
CA LYS A 57 7.11 -13.59 10.77
C LYS A 57 8.40 -12.77 10.76
N LYS A 58 9.33 -13.07 9.86
CA LYS A 58 10.60 -12.33 9.77
C LYS A 58 10.38 -10.85 9.44
N VAL A 59 9.45 -10.54 8.52
CA VAL A 59 9.10 -9.16 8.16
C VAL A 59 8.38 -8.45 9.32
N PHE A 60 7.50 -9.16 10.02
CA PHE A 60 6.81 -8.65 11.21
C PHE A 60 7.82 -8.30 12.31
N ASP A 61 8.74 -9.22 12.63
CA ASP A 61 9.80 -9.06 13.63
C ASP A 61 10.80 -7.93 13.30
N THR A 62 10.95 -7.52 12.03
CA THR A 62 11.83 -6.40 11.64
C THR A 62 11.13 -5.05 11.57
N THR A 63 9.82 -5.00 11.34
CA THR A 63 9.15 -3.77 10.91
C THR A 63 7.85 -3.48 11.67
N CYS A 64 7.04 -4.49 11.97
CA CYS A 64 5.72 -4.31 12.58
C CYS A 64 5.76 -4.39 14.11
N ILE A 65 6.71 -5.17 14.65
CA ILE A 65 6.86 -5.46 16.09
C ILE A 65 7.05 -4.19 16.94
N ALA A 66 7.71 -3.16 16.40
CA ALA A 66 8.04 -1.93 17.12
C ALA A 66 6.80 -1.22 17.70
N CYS A 67 5.67 -1.32 17.01
CA CYS A 67 4.39 -0.73 17.44
C CYS A 67 3.40 -1.79 17.92
N HIS A 68 3.21 -2.88 17.16
CA HIS A 68 2.18 -3.89 17.44
C HIS A 68 2.61 -4.98 18.45
N GLN A 69 3.87 -4.97 18.90
CA GLN A 69 4.46 -5.92 19.83
C GLN A 69 4.55 -7.36 19.32
N ALA A 70 5.39 -8.18 19.95
CA ALA A 70 5.55 -9.60 19.61
C ALA A 70 4.24 -10.41 19.79
N THR A 71 3.39 -9.96 20.70
CA THR A 71 2.08 -10.56 21.03
C THR A 71 0.96 -10.10 20.09
N GLY A 72 1.20 -9.12 19.21
CA GLY A 72 0.17 -8.54 18.35
C GLY A 72 -0.89 -7.71 19.09
N LEU A 73 -0.79 -7.55 20.41
CA LEU A 73 -1.77 -6.80 21.23
C LEU A 73 -1.60 -5.27 21.14
N GLY A 74 -0.50 -4.79 20.57
CA GLY A 74 -0.16 -3.37 20.54
C GLY A 74 0.05 -2.78 21.95
N VAL A 75 -0.29 -1.50 22.10
CA VAL A 75 -0.21 -0.75 23.36
C VAL A 75 -1.54 -0.04 23.56
N PRO A 76 -2.34 -0.37 24.59
CA PRO A 76 -3.65 0.24 24.82
C PRO A 76 -3.61 1.77 24.78
N GLY A 77 -4.50 2.38 24.00
CA GLY A 77 -4.56 3.83 23.78
C GLY A 77 -3.52 4.41 22.80
N GLN A 78 -2.48 3.65 22.41
CA GLN A 78 -1.49 4.07 21.40
C GLN A 78 -1.58 3.24 20.12
N TYR A 79 -1.27 1.95 20.19
CA TYR A 79 -1.23 1.05 19.02
C TYR A 79 -2.33 -0.01 19.12
N PRO A 80 -3.16 -0.17 18.08
CA PRO A 80 -4.29 -1.09 18.13
C PRO A 80 -3.85 -2.57 18.10
N PRO A 81 -4.66 -3.46 18.68
CA PRO A 81 -4.44 -4.91 18.60
C PRO A 81 -4.70 -5.46 17.18
N LEU A 82 -3.89 -6.43 16.79
CA LEU A 82 -4.02 -7.25 15.59
C LEU A 82 -4.61 -8.64 15.89
N VAL A 83 -4.56 -9.06 17.16
CA VAL A 83 -5.23 -10.27 17.67
C VAL A 83 -6.74 -10.01 17.69
N GLY A 84 -7.54 -10.89 17.08
CA GLY A 84 -9.01 -10.85 17.15
C GLY A 84 -9.69 -9.67 16.44
N SER A 85 -8.93 -8.67 15.97
CA SER A 85 -9.52 -7.42 15.49
C SER A 85 -10.27 -7.57 14.17
N GLU A 86 -11.42 -6.91 14.10
CA GLU A 86 -12.29 -6.84 12.92
C GLU A 86 -11.57 -6.23 11.70
N TRP A 87 -10.52 -5.46 11.97
CA TRP A 87 -9.62 -4.89 10.97
C TRP A 87 -8.68 -5.93 10.36
N ALA A 88 -8.02 -6.76 11.18
CA ALA A 88 -7.08 -7.79 10.72
C ALA A 88 -7.79 -8.98 10.06
N LEU A 89 -9.00 -9.32 10.52
CA LEU A 89 -9.81 -10.42 9.99
C LEU A 89 -10.68 -10.01 8.79
N GLY A 90 -10.98 -8.72 8.64
CA GLY A 90 -11.80 -8.17 7.57
C GLY A 90 -11.15 -8.19 6.17
N GLY A 91 -11.59 -7.25 5.33
CA GLY A 91 -11.23 -7.19 3.91
C GLY A 91 -9.72 -7.03 3.65
N GLU A 92 -9.14 -7.99 2.94
CA GLU A 92 -7.71 -8.02 2.58
C GLU A 92 -7.22 -6.74 1.90
N GLU A 93 -7.99 -6.18 0.96
CA GLU A 93 -7.64 -4.96 0.24
C GLU A 93 -7.48 -3.77 1.20
N ARG A 94 -8.24 -3.71 2.31
CA ARG A 94 -8.14 -2.64 3.29
C ARG A 94 -6.80 -2.70 4.03
N LEU A 95 -6.40 -3.88 4.47
CA LEU A 95 -5.12 -4.11 5.15
C LEU A 95 -3.93 -3.79 4.24
N ILE A 96 -4.01 -4.19 2.97
CA ILE A 96 -2.99 -3.86 1.98
C ILE A 96 -2.90 -2.34 1.79
N ARG A 97 -4.03 -1.63 1.66
CA ARG A 97 -4.05 -0.16 1.54
C ARG A 97 -3.45 0.53 2.78
N ILE A 98 -3.73 0.03 3.99
CA ILE A 98 -3.14 0.50 5.25
C ILE A 98 -1.61 0.34 5.26
N VAL A 99 -1.08 -0.82 4.89
CA VAL A 99 0.37 -1.04 4.88
C VAL A 99 1.07 -0.20 3.80
N LEU A 100 0.45 -0.08 2.61
CA LEU A 100 1.02 0.70 1.51
C LEU A 100 1.10 2.20 1.81
N HIS A 101 0.01 2.78 2.34
CA HIS A 101 -0.16 4.25 2.43
C HIS A 101 -0.27 4.80 3.86
N GLY A 102 -0.17 3.94 4.87
CA GLY A 102 -0.40 4.31 6.26
C GLY A 102 -1.88 4.45 6.60
N LEU A 103 -2.13 4.88 7.83
CA LEU A 103 -3.47 5.11 8.37
C LEU A 103 -3.42 6.27 9.37
N ASN A 104 -4.37 7.19 9.31
CA ASN A 104 -4.50 8.30 10.24
C ASN A 104 -5.95 8.65 10.57
N GLY A 105 -6.14 9.34 11.69
CA GLY A 105 -7.45 9.76 12.18
C GLY A 105 -8.06 8.76 13.17
N PRO A 106 -9.25 9.08 13.72
CA PRO A 106 -9.89 8.26 14.74
C PRO A 106 -10.40 6.94 14.15
N ILE A 107 -9.89 5.84 14.69
CA ILE A 107 -10.33 4.47 14.40
C ILE A 107 -10.89 3.85 15.69
N THR A 108 -11.87 2.96 15.57
CA THR A 108 -12.32 2.11 16.68
C THR A 108 -11.89 0.67 16.40
N VAL A 109 -11.26 0.01 17.37
CA VAL A 109 -10.86 -1.39 17.30
C VAL A 109 -11.31 -2.06 18.60
N GLU A 110 -12.11 -3.13 18.53
CA GLU A 110 -12.72 -3.79 19.70
C GLU A 110 -13.46 -2.81 20.66
N GLY A 111 -14.02 -1.72 20.14
CA GLY A 111 -14.70 -0.70 20.95
C GLY A 111 -13.77 0.30 21.66
N LYS A 112 -12.45 0.22 21.47
CA LYS A 112 -11.47 1.22 21.95
C LYS A 112 -11.15 2.20 20.83
N GLU A 113 -11.18 3.50 21.12
CA GLU A 113 -10.80 4.54 20.15
C GLU A 113 -9.28 4.75 20.14
N PHE A 114 -8.68 4.86 18.94
CA PHE A 114 -7.27 5.19 18.71
C PHE A 114 -7.20 6.32 17.68
N ASN A 115 -6.28 7.28 17.85
CA ASN A 115 -6.10 8.39 16.92
C ASN A 115 -4.59 8.66 16.68
N ASN A 116 -3.88 7.63 16.24
CA ASN A 116 -2.45 7.68 15.94
C ASN A 116 -2.19 7.50 14.45
N VAL A 117 -0.97 7.83 14.02
CA VAL A 117 -0.54 7.72 12.63
C VAL A 117 0.32 6.47 12.46
N MET A 118 -0.13 5.55 11.61
CA MET A 118 0.69 4.48 11.05
C MET A 118 1.38 5.02 9.79
N ALA A 119 2.71 4.97 9.75
CA ALA A 119 3.49 5.44 8.60
C ALA A 119 3.28 4.54 7.36
N PRO A 120 3.35 5.11 6.13
CA PRO A 120 3.32 4.33 4.89
C PRO A 120 4.57 3.45 4.76
N LEU A 121 4.37 2.13 4.64
CA LEU A 121 5.46 1.16 4.45
C LEU A 121 5.60 0.71 2.99
N GLY A 122 4.72 1.16 2.10
CA GLY A 122 4.72 0.76 0.69
C GLY A 122 6.01 1.10 -0.07
N ALA A 123 6.73 2.17 0.31
CA ALA A 123 8.02 2.49 -0.28
C ALA A 123 9.18 1.61 0.23
N ALA A 124 9.06 1.06 1.44
CA ALA A 124 10.11 0.26 2.09
C ALA A 124 9.98 -1.25 1.84
N LEU A 125 8.74 -1.74 1.64
CA LEU A 125 8.45 -3.17 1.50
C LEU A 125 7.97 -3.54 0.09
N LYS A 126 8.54 -4.64 -0.43
CA LYS A 126 8.09 -5.28 -1.68
C LYS A 126 6.77 -6.02 -1.49
N ASP A 127 6.06 -6.27 -2.60
CA ASP A 127 4.72 -6.90 -2.56
C ASP A 127 4.70 -8.28 -1.91
N GLU A 128 5.72 -9.10 -2.17
CA GLU A 128 5.90 -10.39 -1.48
C GLU A 128 6.08 -10.24 0.04
N GLN A 129 6.83 -9.23 0.49
CA GLN A 129 7.07 -8.99 1.92
C GLN A 129 5.79 -8.55 2.62
N ILE A 130 4.99 -7.70 1.98
CA ILE A 130 3.67 -7.26 2.47
C ILE A 130 2.70 -8.45 2.51
N ALA A 131 2.61 -9.22 1.42
CA ALA A 131 1.77 -10.42 1.33
C ALA A 131 2.10 -11.43 2.44
N ASN A 132 3.39 -11.72 2.63
CA ASN A 132 3.87 -12.61 3.69
C ASN A 132 3.52 -12.06 5.10
N ALA A 133 3.81 -10.78 5.37
CA ALA A 133 3.55 -10.17 6.68
C ALA A 133 2.05 -10.14 7.04
N LEU A 134 1.18 -9.78 6.09
CA LEU A 134 -0.27 -9.78 6.28
C LEU A 134 -0.80 -11.20 6.48
N SER A 135 -0.27 -12.17 5.74
CA SER A 135 -0.60 -13.59 5.91
C SER A 135 -0.20 -14.14 7.28
N TYR A 136 0.96 -13.74 7.80
CA TYR A 136 1.37 -14.06 9.17
C TYR A 136 0.38 -13.51 10.19
N VAL A 137 0.03 -12.21 10.11
CA VAL A 137 -0.95 -11.58 11.03
C VAL A 137 -2.33 -12.27 10.97
N ARG A 138 -2.77 -12.71 9.78
CA ARG A 138 -4.07 -13.37 9.55
C ARG A 138 -4.13 -14.85 9.97
N ALA A 139 -2.99 -15.47 10.22
CA ALA A 139 -2.87 -16.87 10.66
C ALA A 139 -2.31 -17.04 12.11
N THR A 140 -1.95 -15.94 12.78
CA THR A 140 -1.33 -15.97 14.12
C THR A 140 -2.32 -15.53 15.19
N TRP A 141 -2.07 -15.92 16.45
CA TRP A 141 -2.88 -15.55 17.63
C TRP A 141 -4.35 -15.98 17.57
N GLY A 142 -4.64 -17.10 16.88
CA GLY A 142 -6.01 -17.61 16.71
C GLY A 142 -6.78 -16.96 15.56
N ASN A 143 -6.21 -15.95 14.90
CA ASN A 143 -6.78 -15.41 13.67
C ASN A 143 -6.87 -16.53 12.61
N SER A 144 -8.02 -16.65 11.97
CA SER A 144 -8.32 -17.66 10.95
C SER A 144 -8.93 -16.98 9.73
N ALA A 145 -8.10 -16.30 8.94
CA ALA A 145 -8.51 -15.59 7.74
C ALA A 145 -7.63 -15.99 6.54
N PRO A 146 -8.14 -15.91 5.29
CA PRO A 146 -7.41 -16.39 4.12
C PRO A 146 -6.09 -15.65 3.90
N GLU A 147 -5.11 -16.40 3.35
CA GLU A 147 -3.77 -15.94 3.00
C GLU A 147 -3.82 -14.83 1.94
N VAL A 148 -2.99 -13.80 2.10
CA VAL A 148 -2.88 -12.68 1.16
C VAL A 148 -1.79 -12.99 0.14
N THR A 149 -2.13 -13.01 -1.15
CA THR A 149 -1.19 -13.32 -2.23
C THR A 149 -0.52 -12.05 -2.78
N PRO A 150 0.73 -12.12 -3.29
CA PRO A 150 1.44 -10.94 -3.80
C PRO A 150 0.76 -10.31 -5.02
N GLU A 151 -0.02 -11.07 -5.80
CA GLU A 151 -0.78 -10.58 -6.94
C GLU A 151 -1.89 -9.60 -6.51
N VAL A 152 -2.55 -9.88 -5.38
CA VAL A 152 -3.54 -8.96 -4.78
C VAL A 152 -2.84 -7.69 -4.29
N VAL A 153 -1.66 -7.80 -3.68
CA VAL A 153 -0.87 -6.64 -3.24
C VAL A 153 -0.45 -5.78 -4.43
N ALA A 154 0.09 -6.37 -5.49
CA ALA A 154 0.49 -5.67 -6.71
C ALA A 154 -0.70 -4.97 -7.39
N LYS A 155 -1.87 -5.63 -7.46
CA LYS A 155 -3.12 -5.05 -7.97
C LYS A 155 -3.53 -3.82 -7.16
N VAL A 156 -3.59 -3.92 -5.83
CA VAL A 156 -3.96 -2.81 -4.96
C VAL A 156 -2.93 -1.67 -5.04
N ARG A 157 -1.63 -1.99 -5.14
CA ARG A 157 -0.58 -0.99 -5.37
C ARG A 157 -0.77 -0.25 -6.70
N ALA A 158 -1.07 -0.96 -7.79
CA ALA A 158 -1.33 -0.35 -9.09
C ALA A 158 -2.59 0.55 -9.08
N GLU A 159 -3.69 0.10 -8.45
CA GLU A 159 -4.91 0.90 -8.27
C GLU A 159 -4.66 2.20 -7.48
N THR A 160 -3.76 2.14 -6.50
CA THR A 160 -3.50 3.24 -5.55
C THR A 160 -2.24 4.05 -5.86
N ALA A 161 -1.50 3.71 -6.91
CA ALA A 161 -0.31 4.45 -7.37
C ALA A 161 -0.59 5.93 -7.71
N ARG A 162 -1.86 6.29 -7.97
CA ARG A 162 -2.29 7.68 -8.19
C ARG A 162 -2.51 8.49 -6.90
N GLN A 163 -2.33 7.89 -5.71
CA GLN A 163 -2.62 8.50 -4.39
C GLN A 163 -1.36 8.75 -3.55
N VAL A 164 -0.22 8.94 -4.21
CA VAL A 164 1.16 9.00 -3.68
C VAL A 164 1.48 10.04 -2.58
N ASN A 165 0.51 10.80 -2.06
CA ASN A 165 0.76 11.82 -1.03
C ASN A 165 -0.43 12.10 -0.08
N LEU A 166 -1.34 11.13 0.11
CA LEU A 166 -2.39 11.22 1.13
C LEU A 166 -2.26 10.05 2.08
N THR A 167 -1.85 10.32 3.33
CA THR A 167 -2.05 9.39 4.44
C THR A 167 -3.56 9.06 4.50
N TRP A 168 -3.90 7.78 4.51
CA TRP A 168 -5.30 7.37 4.35
C TRP A 168 -6.09 7.57 5.63
N ASN A 169 -7.22 8.25 5.52
CA ASN A 169 -8.16 8.35 6.64
C ASN A 169 -9.15 7.17 6.66
N CYS A 170 -9.71 6.93 7.84
CA CYS A 170 -10.70 5.88 8.10
C CYS A 170 -11.89 5.93 7.10
N GLU A 171 -12.45 7.12 6.85
CA GLU A 171 -13.62 7.33 5.99
C GLU A 171 -13.35 6.96 4.50
N GLN A 172 -12.15 7.22 3.99
CA GLN A 172 -11.74 6.84 2.63
C GLN A 172 -11.72 5.33 2.40
N GLN A 173 -11.59 4.53 3.47
CA GLN A 173 -11.56 3.06 3.37
C GLN A 173 -12.95 2.43 3.34
N GLU A 174 -13.93 3.02 4.02
CA GLU A 174 -15.33 2.58 3.99
C GLU A 174 -15.94 2.84 2.61
N GLY A 175 -15.82 4.06 2.09
CA GLY A 175 -16.41 4.48 0.81
C GLY A 175 -15.82 3.84 -0.46
N ARG A 176 -14.72 3.08 -0.34
CA ARG A 176 -14.10 2.34 -1.46
C ARG A 176 -14.22 0.83 -1.34
N ALA A 177 -14.32 0.28 -0.13
CA ALA A 177 -14.59 -1.15 0.07
C ALA A 177 -15.96 -1.56 -0.50
N SER A 178 -16.93 -0.64 -0.54
CA SER A 178 -18.26 -0.85 -1.13
C SER A 178 -18.35 -0.67 -2.66
N ALA A 179 -17.26 -0.28 -3.33
CA ALA A 179 -17.28 0.07 -4.76
C ALA A 179 -17.16 -1.13 -5.72
N ARG A 180 -16.98 -2.35 -5.21
CA ARG A 180 -17.05 -3.60 -5.99
C ARG A 180 -18.47 -4.15 -5.86
N PRO A 181 -19.31 -4.16 -6.90
CA PRO A 181 -20.58 -4.88 -6.84
C PRO A 181 -20.27 -6.36 -6.68
N PHE A 182 -20.63 -6.93 -5.53
CA PHE A 182 -20.63 -8.38 -5.35
C PHE A 182 -21.67 -8.92 -6.33
N ALA A 183 -21.22 -9.64 -7.36
CA ALA A 183 -22.12 -10.15 -8.39
C ALA A 183 -23.14 -11.09 -7.73
N LEU A 184 -24.41 -10.69 -7.76
CA LEU A 184 -25.53 -11.47 -7.26
C LEU A 184 -25.64 -12.77 -8.08
N ILE A 185 -25.05 -13.85 -7.57
CA ILE A 185 -25.40 -15.19 -7.99
C ILE A 185 -26.82 -15.44 -7.48
N SER A 186 -27.76 -15.54 -8.43
CA SER A 186 -29.15 -15.91 -8.15
C SER A 186 -29.19 -17.33 -7.56
N GLY A 187 -29.56 -17.43 -6.29
CA GLY A 187 -29.68 -18.71 -5.57
C GLY A 187 -30.06 -18.45 -4.11
N GLY A 188 -31.26 -18.88 -3.70
CA GLY A 188 -31.83 -18.53 -2.40
C GLY A 188 -31.05 -19.12 -1.22
N GLY A 189 -30.68 -18.27 -0.27
CA GLY A 189 -30.02 -18.65 0.97
C GLY A 189 -29.61 -17.40 1.75
N THR A 190 -30.43 -16.98 2.71
CA THR A 190 -30.23 -15.74 3.48
C THR A 190 -29.08 -15.87 4.48
N ILE A 191 -27.84 -15.65 4.03
CA ILE A 191 -26.72 -15.35 4.93
C ILE A 191 -26.76 -13.86 5.21
N SER A 192 -27.39 -13.49 6.34
CA SER A 192 -27.39 -12.12 6.83
C SER A 192 -25.95 -11.68 7.14
N PRO A 193 -25.47 -10.51 6.67
CA PRO A 193 -24.11 -10.04 6.92
C PRO A 193 -24.00 -9.49 8.36
N ALA A 194 -24.00 -10.40 9.33
CA ALA A 194 -23.81 -10.06 10.74
C ALA A 194 -22.35 -9.64 11.01
N GLY A 195 -22.15 -8.38 11.38
CA GLY A 195 -21.18 -8.03 12.41
C GLY A 195 -19.85 -7.38 12.02
N TYR A 196 -19.32 -7.55 10.80
CA TYR A 196 -18.00 -6.99 10.44
C TYR A 196 -18.03 -5.52 9.97
N GLY A 197 -18.92 -4.73 10.57
CA GLY A 197 -18.97 -3.29 10.42
C GLY A 197 -17.88 -2.63 11.25
N VAL A 198 -16.68 -2.48 10.66
CA VAL A 198 -15.70 -1.47 11.12
C VAL A 198 -16.44 -0.13 11.21
N ARG A 199 -16.40 0.51 12.39
CA ARG A 199 -17.08 1.78 12.64
C ARG A 199 -16.05 2.91 12.72
N CYS A 200 -15.78 3.58 11.61
CA CYS A 200 -15.25 4.93 11.66
C CYS A 200 -16.34 5.85 12.22
N ARG A 201 -16.12 6.49 13.39
CA ARG A 201 -17.07 7.48 13.91
C ARG A 201 -17.08 8.69 12.98
N ARG A 202 -18.07 8.78 12.08
CA ARG A 202 -18.36 10.01 11.32
C ARG A 202 -18.58 11.14 12.33
N LEU A 203 -17.66 12.10 12.36
CA LEU A 203 -17.79 13.33 13.14
C LEU A 203 -18.86 14.22 12.49
N ALA A 204 -20.13 13.89 12.75
CA ALA A 204 -21.26 14.77 12.48
C ALA A 204 -21.11 16.02 13.38
N GLY A 205 -20.60 17.13 12.82
CA GLY A 205 -20.43 18.36 13.60
C GLY A 205 -19.68 19.52 12.95
N LEU A 206 -18.84 19.30 11.93
CA LEU A 206 -18.11 20.38 11.26
C LEU A 206 -18.49 20.46 9.78
N ILE A 207 -19.42 21.38 9.50
CA ILE A 207 -19.74 21.83 8.14
C ILE A 207 -18.51 22.59 7.61
N VAL A 208 -17.65 21.90 6.87
CA VAL A 208 -16.67 22.56 5.99
C VAL A 208 -17.47 23.02 4.75
N PRO A 209 -17.70 24.33 4.56
CA PRO A 209 -18.41 24.79 3.37
C PRO A 209 -17.59 24.45 2.11
N PRO A 210 -18.24 24.01 1.01
CA PRO A 210 -17.53 23.73 -0.23
C PRO A 210 -16.84 25.01 -0.75
N PRO A 211 -15.67 24.90 -1.40
CA PRO A 211 -14.96 26.06 -1.92
C PRO A 211 -15.86 26.83 -2.89
N ILE A 212 -16.11 28.09 -2.56
CA ILE A 212 -17.03 28.96 -3.31
C ILE A 212 -16.54 29.07 -4.74
N ARG A 213 -17.32 28.49 -5.66
CA ARG A 213 -17.10 28.55 -7.10
C ARG A 213 -17.15 30.03 -7.52
N GLN A 214 -15.99 30.67 -7.65
CA GLN A 214 -15.90 32.05 -8.13
C GLN A 214 -16.46 32.10 -9.56
N LYS A 215 -17.73 32.46 -9.69
CA LYS A 215 -18.34 32.80 -10.97
C LYS A 215 -17.59 34.02 -11.48
N PHE A 216 -16.78 33.82 -12.52
CA PHE A 216 -16.09 34.87 -13.26
C PHE A 216 -17.14 35.72 -14.00
N LEU A 217 -17.82 36.59 -13.25
CA LEU A 217 -18.88 37.47 -13.73
C LEU A 217 -18.23 38.58 -14.56
N SER A 218 -18.31 38.40 -15.88
CA SER A 218 -17.96 39.41 -16.86
C SER A 218 -18.65 40.74 -16.55
N ARG A 219 -17.87 41.76 -16.18
CA ARG A 219 -18.37 43.12 -15.93
C ARG A 219 -18.90 43.73 -17.23
N ARG A 220 -20.18 43.51 -17.53
CA ARG A 220 -20.95 44.42 -18.39
C ARG A 220 -21.16 45.72 -17.61
N ARG A 221 -20.26 46.69 -17.76
CA ARG A 221 -20.53 48.07 -17.31
C ARG A 221 -21.55 48.70 -18.26
N THR A 222 -22.69 49.07 -17.71
CA THR A 222 -23.80 49.72 -18.42
C THR A 222 -23.46 51.15 -18.83
N ALA A 223 -24.12 51.59 -19.90
CA ALA A 223 -23.97 52.90 -20.52
C ALA A 223 -24.07 54.09 -19.55
N SER A 224 -23.20 55.07 -19.75
CA SER A 224 -23.45 56.47 -19.38
C SER A 224 -23.77 57.24 -20.66
N ARG A 225 -25.03 57.63 -20.84
CA ARG A 225 -25.42 58.57 -21.90
C ARG A 225 -24.78 59.94 -21.61
N ARG A 226 -23.98 60.46 -22.53
CA ARG A 226 -23.79 61.91 -22.67
C ARG A 226 -24.27 62.32 -24.06
N ALA A 227 -25.26 63.20 -24.10
CA ALA A 227 -25.70 63.82 -25.33
C ALA A 227 -24.82 65.04 -25.60
N PHE A 228 -24.21 65.09 -26.79
CA PHE A 228 -23.89 66.34 -27.47
C PHE A 228 -23.89 66.03 -28.97
N GLY A 229 -24.74 66.72 -29.72
CA GLY A 229 -24.89 66.47 -31.15
C GLY A 229 -23.88 67.25 -31.99
N ILE A 230 -23.78 66.90 -33.27
CA ILE A 230 -23.54 67.80 -34.40
C ILE A 230 -23.96 67.07 -35.71
N SER A 231 -24.30 67.87 -36.71
CA SER A 231 -24.97 67.60 -37.99
C SER A 231 -24.32 66.59 -38.97
N GLY A 232 -25.05 66.29 -40.06
CA GLY A 232 -24.46 65.84 -41.35
C GLY A 232 -24.87 64.43 -41.83
N SER A 233 -26.08 64.19 -42.36
CA SER A 233 -26.52 64.45 -43.74
C SER A 233 -26.25 63.31 -44.75
N ARG A 234 -27.24 63.10 -45.65
CA ARG A 234 -27.23 62.30 -46.91
C ARG A 234 -27.18 60.77 -46.76
N ARG A 235 -27.72 59.96 -47.66
CA ARG A 235 -28.88 59.94 -48.58
C ARG A 235 -28.73 58.63 -49.38
N ALA A 236 -29.82 57.87 -49.57
CA ALA A 236 -30.11 56.99 -50.71
C ALA A 236 -29.08 55.90 -51.17
N GLY A 237 -29.52 54.63 -51.23
CA GLY A 237 -28.68 53.53 -51.74
C GLY A 237 -29.37 52.18 -52.00
N ARG A 238 -30.44 52.17 -52.79
CA ARG A 238 -31.00 51.05 -53.62
C ARG A 238 -31.02 49.58 -53.10
N ARG A 239 -32.24 48.99 -53.16
CA ARG A 239 -32.58 47.55 -53.29
C ARG A 239 -31.92 46.89 -54.54
N PRO A 240 -32.14 45.58 -54.84
CA PRO A 240 -32.05 44.35 -54.04
C PRO A 240 -31.32 43.18 -54.77
N SER A 241 -31.36 41.95 -54.22
CA SER A 241 -31.70 40.67 -54.91
C SER A 241 -30.70 39.48 -54.88
N ARG A 242 -31.32 38.28 -54.74
CA ARG A 242 -30.96 36.94 -55.29
C ARG A 242 -29.89 36.04 -54.66
N ALA A 243 -30.11 34.74 -54.95
CA ALA A 243 -29.35 33.51 -54.66
C ALA A 243 -29.23 33.11 -53.15
N ALA A 244 -29.72 31.97 -52.65
CA ALA A 244 -29.92 30.58 -53.11
C ALA A 244 -28.68 29.65 -52.97
N GLY A 245 -28.86 28.56 -52.22
CA GLY A 245 -27.87 27.51 -51.92
C GLY A 245 -28.16 26.86 -50.56
N ARG A 246 -29.03 25.85 -50.45
CA ARG A 246 -28.74 24.40 -50.65
C ARG A 246 -27.71 23.90 -49.62
N VAL A 247 -28.13 23.43 -48.44
CA VAL A 247 -28.67 22.08 -48.14
C VAL A 247 -27.67 20.94 -48.40
N ARG A 248 -27.10 20.47 -47.29
CA ARG A 248 -26.44 19.19 -46.95
C ARG A 248 -26.60 19.06 -45.42
N SER A 249 -26.88 17.96 -44.72
CA SER A 249 -27.14 16.53 -45.03
C SER A 249 -26.02 15.75 -45.74
N TRP A 250 -25.63 14.57 -45.25
CA TRP A 250 -26.14 13.77 -44.11
C TRP A 250 -25.20 13.83 -42.89
#